data_AF-A0A535VVI8-F1
#
_entry.id   AF-A0A535VVI8-F1
#
_cell.length_a   1.000
_cell.length_b   1.000
_cell.length_c   1.000
_cell.angle_alpha   90.00
_cell.angle_beta   90.00
_cell.angle_gamma   90.00
#
_symmetry.space_group_name_H-M   'P 1'
#
loop_
_entity.id
_entity.type
_entity.pdbx_description
1 polymer ?
#
loop_
_entity_poly.entity_id
_entity_poly.type
_entity_poly.pdbx_seq_one_letter_code
_entity_poly.pdbx_strand_id
1 'polypeptide(L)'
;MLHSQVIIHIRDAIIAGSTGRMAMLLLIYGGPIIGLPRIDVVSTLGSLAAPNKQDAVTLGGAMHFTMGILFAIIYAALWSVGIGSPTWWWGIIFGSIHGILVILLLLVVMRKFPQQPELLNGLPMMVAVMLNHMVFGLVVAIVYST
;
A
#
# COMPACT_ATOMS: atom_id res chain seq x y z
N MET A 1 10.29 -32.26 -17.35
CA MET A 1 9.22 -31.27 -17.12
C MET A 1 9.03 -31.12 -15.62
N LEU A 2 9.72 -30.16 -15.01
CA LEU A 2 9.57 -29.87 -13.58
C LEU A 2 8.27 -29.07 -13.42
N HIS A 3 7.26 -29.68 -12.79
CA HIS A 3 6.13 -28.95 -12.25
C HIS A 3 6.71 -28.06 -11.14
N SER A 4 6.95 -26.79 -11.44
CA SER A 4 7.26 -25.80 -10.41
C SER A 4 6.06 -25.73 -9.49
N GLN A 5 6.13 -26.40 -8.33
CA GLN A 5 5.09 -26.35 -7.33
C GLN A 5 5.02 -24.89 -6.85
N VAL A 6 3.95 -24.20 -7.23
CA VAL A 6 3.65 -22.84 -6.80
C VAL A 6 3.24 -22.91 -5.33
N ILE A 7 4.22 -22.89 -4.44
CA ILE A 7 3.98 -22.91 -3.00
C ILE A 7 3.92 -21.46 -2.52
N ILE A 8 2.71 -21.00 -2.21
CA ILE A 8 2.49 -19.70 -1.56
C ILE A 8 2.32 -19.96 -0.08
N HIS A 9 3.20 -19.39 0.73
CA HIS A 9 3.08 -19.43 2.19
C HIS A 9 2.08 -18.36 2.65
N ILE A 10 0.78 -18.69 2.53
CA ILE A 10 -0.32 -17.73 2.75
C ILE A 10 -0.29 -17.08 4.14
N ARG A 11 0.06 -17.85 5.16
CA ARG A 11 0.22 -17.37 6.54
C ARG A 11 1.27 -16.25 6.61
N ASP A 12 2.42 -16.49 6.00
CA ASP A 12 3.56 -15.58 6.07
C ASP A 12 3.29 -14.34 5.22
N ALA A 13 2.56 -14.48 4.10
CA ALA A 13 2.07 -13.34 3.32
C ALA A 13 1.07 -12.46 4.12
N ILE A 14 0.17 -13.06 4.90
CA ILE A 14 -0.75 -12.31 5.77
C ILE A 14 0.01 -11.55 6.86
N ILE A 15 0.99 -12.19 7.51
CA ILE A 15 1.84 -11.56 8.53
C ILE A 15 2.66 -10.42 7.91
N ALA A 16 3.27 -10.65 6.76
CA ALA A 16 4.05 -9.66 6.02
C ALA A 16 3.19 -8.46 5.61
N GLY A 17 2.02 -8.68 5.03
CA GLY A 17 1.10 -7.61 4.62
C GLY A 17 0.57 -6.79 5.80
N SER A 18 0.24 -7.45 6.91
CA SER A 18 -0.19 -6.79 8.15
C SER A 18 0.92 -5.90 8.72
N THR A 19 2.14 -6.43 8.79
CA THR A 19 3.32 -5.72 9.30
C THR A 19 3.73 -4.57 8.38
N GLY A 20 3.75 -4.81 7.07
CA GLY A 20 4.01 -3.77 6.06
C GLY A 20 3.00 -2.63 6.16
N ARG A 21 1.72 -2.94 6.37
CA ARG A 21 0.70 -1.91 6.59
C ARG A 21 0.96 -1.13 7.88
N MET A 22 1.33 -1.78 8.98
CA MET A 22 1.67 -1.06 10.22
C MET A 22 2.83 -0.08 9.99
N ALA A 23 3.88 -0.52 9.30
CA ALA A 23 5.03 0.33 8.98
C ALA A 23 4.63 1.54 8.13
N MET A 24 3.79 1.33 7.12
CA MET A 24 3.24 2.42 6.30
C MET A 24 2.38 3.38 7.13
N LEU A 25 1.57 2.87 8.06
CA LEU A 25 0.74 3.70 8.94
C LEU A 25 1.60 4.65 9.79
N LEU A 26 2.72 4.14 10.32
CA LEU A 26 3.67 4.94 11.07
C LEU A 26 4.25 6.06 10.21
N LEU A 27 4.55 5.80 8.93
CA LEU A 27 5.06 6.81 8.03
C LEU A 27 3.98 7.82 7.59
N ILE A 28 2.72 7.41 7.44
CA ILE A 28 1.61 8.34 7.16
C ILE A 28 1.43 9.34 8.32
N TYR A 29 1.39 8.87 9.57
CA TYR A 29 1.17 9.75 10.73
C TYR A 29 2.45 10.44 11.21
N GLY A 30 3.62 9.83 11.04
CA GLY A 30 4.92 10.38 11.41
C GLY A 30 5.54 11.27 10.32
N GLY A 31 5.19 11.07 9.05
CA GLY A 31 5.69 11.82 7.91
C GLY A 31 5.59 13.35 8.05
N PRO A 32 4.49 13.92 8.57
CA PRO A 32 4.37 15.35 8.80
C PRO A 32 5.45 15.95 9.72
N ILE A 33 6.02 15.14 10.63
CA ILE A 33 7.08 15.57 11.54
C ILE A 33 8.40 15.82 10.78
N ILE A 34 8.59 15.12 9.66
CA ILE A 34 9.77 15.23 8.79
C ILE A 34 9.48 16.02 7.49
N GLY A 35 8.36 16.74 7.44
CA GLY A 35 8.01 17.64 6.32
C GLY A 35 7.22 16.99 5.18
N LEU A 36 6.76 15.73 5.30
CA LEU A 36 5.84 15.15 4.32
C LEU A 36 4.43 15.72 4.49
N PRO A 37 3.64 15.84 3.41
CA PRO A 37 2.25 16.29 3.52
C PRO A 37 1.41 15.35 4.36
N ARG A 38 0.43 15.90 5.08
CA ARG A 38 -0.64 15.11 5.68
C ARG A 38 -1.56 14.62 4.57
N ILE A 39 -1.76 13.31 4.50
CA ILE A 39 -2.67 12.68 3.54
C ILE A 39 -3.64 11.81 4.34
N ASP A 40 -4.91 12.19 4.42
CA ASP A 40 -5.94 11.34 5.02
C ASP A 40 -6.47 10.35 3.97
N VAL A 41 -5.58 9.44 3.53
CA VAL A 41 -5.92 8.38 2.55
C VAL A 41 -7.07 7.52 3.07
N VAL A 42 -7.11 7.31 4.40
CA VAL A 42 -8.10 6.46 5.07
C VAL A 42 -9.49 7.08 4.96
N SER A 43 -9.67 8.32 5.42
CA SER A 43 -10.96 9.00 5.31
C SER A 43 -11.36 9.21 3.85
N THR A 44 -10.39 9.57 3.00
CA THR A 44 -10.60 9.75 1.56
C THR A 44 -11.16 8.49 0.90
N LEU A 45 -10.54 7.34 1.14
CA LEU A 45 -11.00 6.06 0.59
C LEU A 45 -12.38 5.68 1.12
N GLY A 46 -12.61 5.81 2.43
CA GLY A 46 -13.88 5.44 3.03
C GLY A 46 -15.03 6.39 2.72
N SER A 47 -14.75 7.65 2.38
CA SER A 47 -15.78 8.61 1.96
C SER A 47 -16.48 8.20 0.66
N LEU A 48 -15.87 7.31 -0.13
CA LEU A 48 -16.50 6.71 -1.31
C LEU A 48 -17.61 5.72 -0.96
N ALA A 49 -17.59 5.16 0.26
CA ALA A 49 -18.51 4.13 0.72
C ALA A 49 -19.41 4.60 1.87
N ALA A 50 -19.03 5.67 2.58
CA ALA A 50 -19.75 6.15 3.75
C ALA A 50 -19.93 7.68 3.74
N PRO A 51 -21.14 8.18 4.06
CA PRO A 51 -21.45 9.61 4.00
C PRO A 51 -20.97 10.39 5.23
N ASN A 52 -20.80 9.74 6.38
CA ASN A 52 -20.32 10.41 7.59
C ASN A 52 -18.83 10.12 7.84
N LYS A 53 -18.15 11.07 8.47
CA LYS A 53 -16.69 11.05 8.66
C LYS A 53 -16.21 9.87 9.51
N GLN A 54 -16.96 9.51 10.55
CA GLN A 54 -16.56 8.44 11.47
C GLN A 54 -16.57 7.07 10.78
N ASP A 55 -17.63 6.80 10.01
CA ASP A 55 -17.76 5.58 9.23
C ASP A 55 -16.76 5.56 8.08
N ALA A 56 -16.50 6.70 7.44
CA ALA A 56 -15.48 6.82 6.39
C ALA A 56 -14.09 6.45 6.92
N VAL A 57 -13.68 6.95 8.08
CA VAL A 57 -12.38 6.58 8.67
C VAL A 57 -12.32 5.09 9.00
N THR A 58 -13.41 4.54 9.57
CA THR A 58 -13.46 3.13 9.98
C THR A 58 -13.42 2.19 8.77
N LEU A 59 -14.29 2.43 7.78
CA LEU A 59 -14.37 1.63 6.55
C LEU A 59 -13.12 1.78 5.70
N GLY A 60 -12.65 3.01 5.48
CA GLY A 60 -11.42 3.25 4.74
C GLY A 60 -10.21 2.60 5.40
N GLY A 61 -10.17 2.58 6.74
CA GLY A 61 -9.11 1.94 7.51
C GLY A 61 -9.11 0.43 7.33
N ALA A 62 -10.30 -0.19 7.41
CA ALA A 62 -10.49 -1.62 7.18
C ALA A 62 -10.17 -2.02 5.73
N MET A 63 -10.61 -1.22 4.74
CA MET A 63 -10.31 -1.43 3.32
C MET A 63 -8.81 -1.35 3.07
N HIS A 64 -8.14 -0.29 3.53
CA HIS A 64 -6.70 -0.12 3.33
C HIS A 64 -5.88 -1.19 4.05
N PHE A 65 -6.32 -1.63 5.23
CA PHE A 65 -5.68 -2.75 5.94
C PHE A 65 -5.80 -4.05 5.15
N THR A 66 -7.00 -4.37 4.68
CA THR A 66 -7.27 -5.58 3.89
C THR A 66 -6.50 -5.57 2.56
N MET A 67 -6.42 -4.41 1.90
CA MET A 67 -5.61 -4.25 0.69
C MET A 67 -4.13 -4.51 0.95
N GLY A 68 -3.59 -4.10 2.10
CA GLY A 68 -2.20 -4.41 2.47
C GLY A 68 -1.93 -5.92 2.50
N ILE A 69 -2.86 -6.71 3.06
CA ILE A 69 -2.76 -8.18 3.03
C ILE A 69 -2.88 -8.71 1.59
N LEU A 70 -3.87 -8.24 0.83
CA LEU A 70 -4.09 -8.67 -0.55
C LEU A 70 -2.84 -8.43 -1.42
N PHE A 71 -2.22 -7.25 -1.34
CA PHE A 71 -1.01 -6.96 -2.11
C PHE A 71 0.17 -7.81 -1.66
N ALA A 72 0.33 -8.10 -0.37
CA ALA A 72 1.39 -9.02 0.07
C ALA A 72 1.18 -10.44 -0.48
N ILE A 73 -0.06 -10.92 -0.56
CA ILE A 73 -0.40 -12.19 -1.21
C ILE A 73 -0.06 -12.15 -2.70
N ILE A 74 -0.37 -11.05 -3.39
CA ILE A 74 0.00 -10.86 -4.81
C ILE A 74 1.52 -10.90 -4.98
N TYR A 75 2.29 -10.28 -4.08
CA TYR A 75 3.75 -10.30 -4.14
C TYR A 75 4.28 -11.73 -3.97
N ALA A 76 3.78 -12.45 -2.95
CA ALA A 76 4.12 -13.84 -2.71
C ALA A 76 3.78 -14.74 -3.92
N ALA A 77 2.61 -14.53 -4.53
CA ALA A 77 2.21 -15.24 -5.74
C ALA A 77 3.16 -14.97 -6.91
N LEU A 78 3.51 -13.70 -7.16
CA LEU A 78 4.46 -13.32 -8.21
C LEU A 78 5.85 -13.94 -7.99
N TRP A 79 6.36 -13.91 -6.76
CA TRP A 79 7.62 -14.56 -6.42
C TRP A 79 7.56 -16.07 -6.62
N SER A 80 6.45 -16.71 -6.27
CA SER A 80 6.27 -18.17 -6.42
C SER A 80 6.22 -18.64 -7.88
N VAL A 81 5.89 -17.76 -8.83
CA VAL A 81 5.94 -18.03 -10.28
C VAL A 81 7.23 -17.52 -10.94
N GLY A 82 8.21 -17.08 -10.14
CA GLY A 82 9.54 -16.67 -10.61
C GLY A 82 9.64 -15.20 -11.06
N ILE A 83 8.61 -14.39 -10.82
CA ILE A 83 8.68 -12.94 -11.09
C ILE A 83 9.27 -12.26 -9.85
N GLY A 84 10.58 -12.03 -9.89
CA GLY A 84 11.35 -11.44 -8.80
C GLY A 84 11.62 -12.41 -7.64
N SER A 85 12.01 -11.88 -6.49
CA SER A 85 12.27 -12.69 -5.28
C SER A 85 11.98 -11.89 -4.00
N PRO A 86 11.77 -12.54 -2.84
CA PRO A 86 11.51 -11.86 -1.57
C PRO A 86 12.80 -11.27 -0.97
N THR A 87 13.46 -10.38 -1.70
CA THR A 87 14.61 -9.61 -1.20
C THR A 87 14.21 -8.16 -0.98
N TRP A 88 14.92 -7.47 -0.09
CA TRP A 88 14.64 -6.07 0.26
C TRP A 88 14.54 -5.15 -0.97
N TRP A 89 15.39 -5.34 -1.99
CA TRP A 89 15.41 -4.50 -3.18
C TRP A 89 14.26 -4.82 -4.13
N TRP A 90 13.87 -6.09 -4.29
CA TRP A 90 12.65 -6.46 -5.02
C TRP A 90 11.40 -5.97 -4.31
N GLY A 91 11.40 -5.96 -2.97
CA GLY A 91 10.38 -5.32 -2.16
C GLY A 91 10.20 -3.84 -2.49
N ILE A 92 11.30 -3.09 -2.61
CA ILE A 92 11.27 -1.69 -3.04
C ILE A 92 10.73 -1.54 -4.47
N ILE A 93 11.16 -2.39 -5.41
CA ILE A 93 10.69 -2.36 -6.80
C ILE A 93 9.18 -2.61 -6.87
N PHE A 94 8.70 -3.69 -6.24
CA PHE A 94 7.28 -4.03 -6.22
C PHE A 94 6.46 -2.96 -5.52
N GLY A 95 6.95 -2.47 -4.37
CA GLY A 95 6.38 -1.31 -3.67
C GLY A 95 6.29 -0.07 -4.55
N SER A 96 7.31 0.21 -5.37
CA SER A 96 7.31 1.36 -6.28
C SER A 96 6.29 1.18 -7.41
N ILE A 97 6.24 0.00 -8.04
CA ILE A 97 5.26 -0.32 -9.09
C ILE A 97 3.84 -0.19 -8.54
N HIS A 98 3.57 -0.80 -7.39
CA HIS A 98 2.30 -0.67 -6.68
C HIS A 98 1.99 0.80 -6.34
N GLY A 99 2.95 1.55 -5.80
CA GLY A 99 2.80 2.98 -5.51
C GLY A 99 2.43 3.82 -6.74
N ILE A 100 3.06 3.55 -7.89
CA ILE A 100 2.70 4.18 -9.17
C ILE A 100 1.25 3.86 -9.54
N LEU A 101 0.82 2.59 -9.43
CA LEU A 101 -0.55 2.20 -9.72
C LEU A 101 -1.56 2.93 -8.81
N VAL A 102 -1.24 3.08 -7.52
CA VAL A 102 -2.09 3.82 -6.57
C VAL A 102 -2.12 5.31 -6.89
N ILE A 103 -0.99 5.92 -7.27
CA ILE A 103 -0.95 7.32 -7.71
C ILE A 103 -1.82 7.53 -8.95
N LEU A 104 -1.72 6.64 -9.95
CA LEU A 104 -2.55 6.70 -11.15
C LEU A 104 -4.04 6.58 -10.82
N LEU A 105 -4.40 5.66 -9.93
CA LEU A 105 -5.78 5.50 -9.44
C LEU A 105 -6.26 6.77 -8.73
N LEU A 106 -5.45 7.35 -7.85
CA LEU A 106 -5.76 8.60 -7.15
C LEU A 106 -5.99 9.74 -8.15
N LEU A 107 -5.16 9.90 -9.17
CA LEU A 107 -5.36 10.93 -10.21
C LEU A 107 -6.68 10.76 -10.96
N VAL A 108 -7.13 9.52 -11.20
CA VAL A 108 -8.45 9.24 -11.78
C VAL A 108 -9.58 9.61 -10.82
N VAL A 109 -9.44 9.25 -9.53
CA VAL A 109 -10.42 9.57 -8.48
C VAL A 109 -10.55 11.09 -8.31
N MET A 110 -9.44 11.82 -8.26
CA MET A 110 -9.43 13.29 -8.17
C MET A 110 -10.20 13.97 -9.31
N ARG A 111 -10.07 13.45 -10.53
CA ARG A 111 -10.81 13.99 -11.69
C ARG A 111 -12.31 13.75 -11.57
N LYS A 112 -12.73 12.64 -10.98
CA LYS A 112 -14.15 12.34 -10.75
C LYS A 112 -14.73 13.05 -9.52
N PHE A 113 -13.91 13.28 -8.50
CA PHE A 113 -14.32 13.86 -7.22
C PHE A 113 -13.43 15.06 -6.86
N PRO A 114 -13.57 16.19 -7.58
CA PRO A 114 -12.67 17.35 -7.48
C PRO A 114 -12.72 18.09 -6.13
N GLN A 115 -13.65 17.73 -5.24
CA GLN A 115 -13.91 18.40 -3.97
C GLN A 115 -13.03 17.87 -2.82
N GLN A 116 -12.00 17.06 -3.08
CA GLN A 116 -11.12 16.51 -2.04
C GLN A 116 -9.79 17.31 -1.94
N PRO A 117 -9.72 18.33 -1.07
CA PRO A 117 -8.60 19.28 -1.01
C PRO A 117 -7.26 18.65 -0.64
N GLU A 118 -7.26 17.53 0.09
CA GLU A 118 -6.03 16.84 0.52
C GLU A 118 -5.28 16.19 -0.64
N LEU A 119 -5.99 15.84 -1.72
CA LEU A 119 -5.39 15.27 -2.92
C LEU A 119 -4.77 16.34 -3.83
N LEU A 120 -5.02 17.62 -3.59
CA LEU A 120 -4.60 18.72 -4.49
C LEU A 120 -3.12 19.13 -4.33
N ASN A 121 -2.38 18.52 -3.39
CA ASN A 121 -0.97 18.84 -3.10
C ASN A 121 0.04 18.31 -4.15
N GLY A 122 -0.41 17.95 -5.36
CA GLY A 122 0.43 17.66 -6.52
C GLY A 122 1.62 16.73 -6.23
N LEU A 123 2.84 17.22 -6.51
CA LEU A 123 4.08 16.44 -6.45
C LEU A 123 4.45 15.97 -5.02
N PRO A 124 4.44 16.80 -3.96
CA PRO A 124 4.68 16.34 -2.59
C PRO A 124 3.79 15.16 -2.15
N MET A 125 2.51 15.17 -2.53
CA MET A 125 1.59 14.09 -2.22
C MET A 125 2.01 12.80 -2.94
N MET A 126 2.31 12.89 -4.24
CA MET A 126 2.80 11.74 -5.03
C MET A 126 4.09 11.16 -4.44
N VAL A 127 5.02 12.00 -3.98
CA VAL A 127 6.26 11.55 -3.31
C VAL A 127 5.95 10.82 -2.00
N ALA A 128 5.09 11.39 -1.15
CA ALA A 128 4.73 10.74 0.11
C ALA A 128 3.99 9.42 -0.10
N VAL A 129 3.09 9.34 -1.09
CA VAL A 129 2.44 8.08 -1.49
C VAL A 129 3.48 7.07 -1.96
N MET A 130 4.43 7.48 -2.81
CA MET A 130 5.49 6.60 -3.30
C MET A 130 6.34 6.03 -2.16
N LEU A 131 6.83 6.89 -1.25
CA LEU A 131 7.64 6.48 -0.11
C LEU A 131 6.92 5.49 0.79
N ASN A 132 5.63 5.73 1.07
CA ASN A 132 4.79 4.83 1.84
C ASN A 132 4.71 3.42 1.21
N HIS A 133 4.55 3.33 -0.11
CA HIS A 133 4.46 2.04 -0.80
C HIS A 133 5.81 1.35 -0.95
N MET A 134 6.90 2.11 -1.09
CA MET A 134 8.26 1.58 -1.06
C MET A 134 8.57 0.96 0.31
N VAL A 135 8.21 1.63 1.40
CA VAL A 135 8.37 1.11 2.77
C VAL A 135 7.49 -0.12 2.99
N PHE A 136 6.23 -0.09 2.54
CA PHE A 136 5.36 -1.26 2.57
C PHE A 136 6.02 -2.46 1.88
N GLY A 137 6.49 -2.29 0.63
CA GLY A 137 7.09 -3.38 -0.14
C GLY A 137 8.39 -3.90 0.45
N LEU A 138 9.24 -3.00 0.98
CA LEU A 138 10.46 -3.35 1.71
C LEU A 138 10.15 -4.26 2.91
N VAL A 139 9.20 -3.84 3.76
CA VAL A 139 8.83 -4.59 4.97
C VAL A 139 8.19 -5.92 4.61
N VAL A 140 7.30 -5.95 3.61
CA VAL A 140 6.70 -7.19 3.13
C VAL A 140 7.77 -8.19 2.68
N ALA A 141 8.74 -7.75 1.87
CA ALA A 141 9.80 -8.64 1.39
C ALA A 141 10.67 -9.18 2.53
N ILE A 142 11.06 -8.33 3.49
CA ILE A 142 11.86 -8.76 4.65
C ILE A 142 11.08 -9.76 5.49
N VAL A 143 9.84 -9.45 5.88
CA VAL A 143 9.04 -10.30 6.77
C VAL A 143 8.61 -11.59 6.09
N TYR A 144 8.33 -11.57 4.79
CA TYR A 144 8.00 -12.80 4.05
C TYR A 144 9.20 -13.73 3.86
N SER A 145 10.43 -13.20 3.94
CA SER A 145 11.66 -13.96 3.74
C SER A 145 12.18 -14.69 5.00
N THR A 146 11.55 -14.48 6.16
CA THR A 146 11.89 -15.13 7.43
C THR A 146 11.12 -16.41 7.64
#